data_AF-A0A0Q4LHG8-F1
#
_entry.id   AF-A0A0Q4LHG8-F1
#
_cell.length_a   1.000
_cell.length_b   1.000
_cell.length_c   1.000
_cell.angle_alpha   90.00
_cell.angle_beta   90.00
_cell.angle_gamma   90.00
#
_symmetry.space_group_name_H-M   'P 1'
#
loop_
_entity.id
_entity.type
_entity.pdbx_description
1 polymer ?
#
loop_
_entity_poly.entity_id
_entity_poly.type
_entity_poly.pdbx_seq_one_letter_code
_entity_poly.pdbx_strand_id
1 'polypeptide(L)'
;MKIVNLIGPAVIAGAVRYPVEGALTVSDVEAEQLKESGRLDGDPENLPDDEEEDDGLEALKADDLKSLAQDEGITLGTANTKPAMVAAIRAARAA
;
A
#
# COMPACT_ATOMS: atom_id res chain seq x y z
N MET A 1 7.33 -2.74 7.58
CA MET A 1 8.25 -3.43 6.65
C MET A 1 9.18 -2.39 6.06
N LYS A 2 10.46 -2.73 5.90
CA LYS A 2 11.46 -1.83 5.35
C LYS A 2 12.10 -2.41 4.11
N ILE A 3 12.49 -1.53 3.21
CA ILE A 3 13.39 -1.82 2.10
C ILE A 3 14.81 -1.51 2.57
N VAL A 4 15.73 -2.45 2.38
CA VAL A 4 17.15 -2.31 2.74
C VAL A 4 18.06 -2.74 1.61
N ASN A 5 19.22 -2.09 1.48
CA ASN A 5 20.31 -2.51 0.61
C ASN A 5 21.47 -3.01 1.48
N LEU A 6 22.15 -4.08 1.07
CA LEU A 6 23.25 -4.67 1.82
C LEU A 6 24.62 -4.18 1.30
N ILE A 7 25.56 -3.87 2.19
CA ILE A 7 26.98 -3.66 1.83
C ILE A 7 27.71 -5.00 1.63
N GLY A 8 27.26 -6.06 2.32
CA GLY A 8 27.87 -7.39 2.28
C GLY A 8 26.90 -8.50 2.67
N PRO A 9 27.34 -9.78 2.62
CA PRO A 9 26.48 -10.91 2.92
C PRO A 9 25.92 -10.85 4.36
N ALA A 10 24.62 -11.11 4.52
CA ALA A 10 23.93 -11.10 5.82
C ALA A 10 22.92 -12.25 5.93
N VAL A 11 22.63 -12.69 7.16
CA VAL A 11 21.57 -13.67 7.41
C VAL A 11 20.28 -12.92 7.65
N ILE A 12 19.28 -13.15 6.79
CA ILE A 12 17.96 -12.52 6.83
C ILE A 12 16.92 -13.64 6.72
N ALA A 13 15.93 -13.67 7.63
CA ALA A 13 14.93 -14.74 7.70
C ALA A 13 15.52 -16.18 7.66
N GLY A 14 16.72 -16.38 8.23
CA GLY A 14 17.40 -17.68 8.27
C GLY A 14 18.15 -18.09 6.98
N ALA A 15 18.18 -17.23 5.95
CA ALA A 15 18.93 -17.45 4.72
C ALA A 15 20.07 -16.43 4.57
N VAL A 16 21.18 -16.84 3.96
CA VAL A 16 22.25 -15.91 3.58
C VAL A 16 21.83 -15.15 2.34
N ARG A 17 21.79 -13.82 2.44
CA ARG A 17 21.47 -12.88 1.37
C ARG A 17 22.70 -12.08 0.97
N TYR A 18 22.77 -11.71 -0.29
CA TYR A 18 23.90 -11.01 -0.90
C TYR A 18 23.49 -9.66 -1.49
N PRO A 19 24.40 -8.65 -1.52
CA PRO A 19 24.13 -7.36 -2.14
C PRO A 19 23.67 -7.43 -3.61
N VAL A 20 24.13 -8.44 -4.36
CA VAL A 20 23.77 -8.64 -5.78
C VAL A 20 22.29 -8.97 -5.99
N GLU A 21 21.57 -9.39 -4.94
CA GLU A 21 20.12 -9.60 -4.98
C GLU A 21 19.35 -8.27 -5.05
N GLY A 22 20.03 -7.13 -4.83
CA GLY A 22 19.44 -5.81 -4.81
C GLY A 22 18.72 -5.52 -3.49
N ALA A 23 17.72 -4.64 -3.57
CA ALA A 23 16.94 -4.21 -2.43
C ALA A 23 16.10 -5.36 -1.88
N LEU A 24 16.11 -5.52 -0.55
CA LEU A 24 15.40 -6.58 0.16
C LEU A 24 14.34 -5.99 1.07
N THR A 25 13.17 -6.61 1.10
CA THR A 25 12.10 -6.27 2.03
C THR A 25 12.24 -7.11 3.30
N VAL A 26 12.39 -6.45 4.44
CA VAL A 26 12.60 -7.09 5.76
C VAL A 26 11.65 -6.50 6.81
N SER A 27 11.53 -7.18 7.95
CA SER A 27 10.79 -6.63 9.09
C SER A 27 11.47 -5.38 9.65
N ASP A 28 10.72 -4.54 10.35
CA ASP A 28 11.27 -3.30 10.94
C ASP A 28 12.38 -3.62 11.97
N VAL A 29 12.21 -4.71 12.72
CA VAL A 29 13.19 -5.21 13.70
C VAL A 29 14.47 -5.70 13.01
N GLU A 30 14.36 -6.46 11.93
CA GLU A 30 15.54 -6.91 11.16
C GLU A 30 16.29 -5.73 10.52
N ALA A 31 15.56 -4.74 10.00
CA ALA A 31 16.17 -3.53 9.44
C ALA A 31 16.98 -2.75 10.49
N GLU A 32 16.45 -2.62 11.71
CA GLU A 32 17.15 -1.98 12.82
C GLU A 32 18.42 -2.73 13.20
N GLN A 33 18.35 -4.07 13.34
CA GLN A 33 19.52 -4.91 13.62
C GLN A 33 20.60 -4.82 12.53
N LEU A 34 20.20 -4.79 11.25
CA LEU A 34 21.13 -4.65 10.14
C LEU A 34 21.78 -3.24 10.12
N LYS A 35 21.03 -2.20 10.49
CA LYS A 35 21.54 -0.84 10.63
C LYS A 35 22.55 -0.74 11.78
N GLU A 36 22.20 -1.23 12.96
CA GLU A 36 23.07 -1.23 14.14
C GLU A 36 24.37 -2.02 13.92
N SER A 37 24.30 -3.10 13.14
CA SER A 37 25.47 -3.90 12.78
C SER A 37 26.30 -3.34 11.62
N GLY A 38 25.91 -2.20 11.04
CA GLY A 38 26.63 -1.53 9.95
C GLY A 38 26.65 -2.33 8.64
N ARG A 39 25.63 -3.16 8.39
CA ARG A 39 25.54 -4.02 7.20
C ARG A 39 24.76 -3.42 6.04
N LEU A 40 24.17 -2.25 6.24
CA LEU A 40 23.31 -1.59 5.26
C LEU A 40 24.05 -0.55 4.43
N ASP A 41 23.77 -0.53 3.14
CA ASP A 41 24.21 0.50 2.22
C ASP A 41 23.17 1.61 2.20
N GLY A 42 23.34 2.59 3.09
CA GLY A 42 22.38 3.65 3.34
C GLY A 42 21.37 3.32 4.45
N ASP A 43 20.34 4.17 4.55
CA ASP A 43 19.28 4.04 5.55
C ASP A 43 18.14 3.13 5.06
N PRO A 44 17.51 2.33 5.96
CA PRO A 44 16.28 1.62 5.64
C PRO A 44 15.17 2.57 5.20
N GLU A 45 14.52 2.24 4.08
CA GLU A 45 13.36 2.97 3.57
C GLU A 45 12.07 2.26 3.99
N ASN A 46 10.97 3.02 4.10
CA ASN A 46 9.66 2.38 4.26
C ASN A 46 9.31 1.68 2.96
N LEU A 47 8.82 0.44 3.06
CA LEU A 47 8.04 -0.12 1.94
C LEU A 47 6.88 0.85 1.72
N PRO A 48 6.67 1.41 0.51
CA PRO A 48 5.48 2.20 0.24
C PRO A 48 4.29 1.33 0.65
N ASP A 49 3.42 1.88 1.50
CA ASP A 49 2.13 1.26 1.69
C ASP A 49 1.52 1.18 0.29
N ASP A 50 1.11 -0.02 -0.13
CA ASP A 50 0.22 -0.14 -1.28
C ASP A 50 -1.04 0.63 -0.87
N GLU A 51 -1.05 1.93 -1.17
CA GLU A 51 -2.26 2.69 -1.34
C GLU A 51 -2.97 1.97 -2.49
N GLU A 52 -3.72 0.90 -2.16
CA GLU A 52 -4.95 0.61 -2.89
C GLU A 52 -5.55 1.98 -3.16
N GLU A 53 -5.77 2.33 -4.43
CA GLU A 53 -6.31 3.61 -4.85
C GLU A 53 -7.62 3.86 -4.06
N ASP A 54 -7.48 4.41 -2.86
CA ASP A 54 -8.59 4.77 -2.02
C ASP A 54 -9.04 6.07 -2.64
N ASP A 55 -9.95 5.93 -3.58
CA ASP A 55 -10.69 7.00 -4.25
C ASP A 55 -11.49 7.88 -3.27
N GLY A 56 -11.25 7.73 -1.96
CA GLY A 56 -11.82 8.49 -0.86
C GLY A 56 -13.28 8.14 -0.62
N LEU A 57 -13.86 7.23 -1.41
CA LEU A 57 -15.29 6.93 -1.37
C LEU A 57 -15.67 6.28 -0.04
N GLU A 58 -14.76 5.51 0.57
CA GLU A 58 -15.01 4.90 1.88
C GLU A 58 -14.94 5.90 3.05
N ALA A 59 -14.36 7.08 2.85
CA ALA A 59 -14.42 8.17 3.83
C ALA A 59 -15.72 9.00 3.72
N LEU A 60 -16.42 8.96 2.59
CA LEU A 60 -17.63 9.74 2.35
C LEU A 60 -18.86 9.15 3.07
N LYS A 61 -19.84 10.00 3.41
CA LYS A 61 -21.14 9.53 3.91
C LYS A 61 -22.01 9.07 2.74
N ALA A 62 -23.04 8.28 3.04
CA ALA A 62 -23.96 7.79 2.02
C ALA A 62 -24.64 8.93 1.21
N ASP A 63 -24.88 10.09 1.83
CA ASP A 63 -25.47 11.23 1.13
C ASP A 63 -24.45 11.98 0.26
N ASP A 64 -23.18 12.02 0.67
CA ASP A 64 -22.09 12.58 -0.13
C ASP A 64 -21.83 11.67 -1.35
N LEU A 65 -21.91 10.34 -1.19
CA LEU A 65 -21.79 9.38 -2.29
C LEU A 65 -22.92 9.51 -3.32
N LYS A 66 -24.16 9.76 -2.87
CA LYS A 66 -25.28 10.03 -3.79
C LYS A 66 -25.08 11.34 -4.55
N SER A 67 -24.61 12.37 -3.86
CA SER A 67 -24.34 13.67 -4.47
C SER A 67 -23.24 13.54 -5.51
N LEU A 68 -22.14 12.86 -5.18
CA LEU A 68 -21.04 12.56 -6.08
C LEU A 68 -21.52 11.76 -7.31
N ALA A 69 -22.33 10.72 -7.10
CA ALA A 69 -22.89 9.95 -8.21
C ALA A 69 -23.79 10.80 -9.11
N GLN A 70 -24.55 11.76 -8.55
CA GLN A 70 -25.34 12.70 -9.35
C GLN A 70 -24.46 13.67 -10.14
N ASP A 71 -23.42 14.22 -9.51
CA ASP A 71 -22.47 15.14 -10.15
C ASP A 71 -21.71 14.45 -11.30
N GLU A 72 -21.39 13.17 -11.14
CA GLU A 72 -20.72 12.34 -12.15
C GLU A 72 -21.69 11.71 -13.16
N GLY A 73 -23.01 11.90 -13.00
CA GLY A 73 -24.02 11.28 -13.87
C GLY A 73 -24.11 9.75 -13.75
N ILE A 74 -23.61 9.17 -12.65
CA ILE A 74 -23.61 7.74 -12.35
C ILE A 74 -24.96 7.33 -11.77
N THR A 75 -25.59 6.32 -12.38
CA THR A 75 -26.84 5.74 -11.86
C THR A 75 -26.55 4.68 -10.81
N LEU A 76 -26.89 4.96 -9.55
CA LEU A 76 -26.70 4.01 -8.43
C LEU A 76 -27.63 2.78 -8.47
N GLY A 77 -28.72 2.82 -9.26
CA GLY A 77 -29.63 1.68 -9.42
C GLY A 77 -30.20 1.18 -8.09
N THR A 78 -29.94 -0.10 -7.75
CA THR A 78 -30.37 -0.74 -6.49
C THR A 78 -29.38 -0.55 -5.34
N ALA A 79 -28.28 0.19 -5.53
CA ALA A 79 -27.28 0.43 -4.49
C ALA A 79 -27.83 1.38 -3.41
N ASN A 80 -28.39 0.79 -2.35
CA ASN A 80 -28.99 1.53 -1.22
C ASN A 80 -28.14 1.50 0.06
N THR A 81 -27.04 0.74 0.08
CA THR A 81 -26.07 0.72 1.18
C THR A 81 -24.81 1.46 0.76
N LYS A 82 -24.07 2.03 1.73
CA LYS A 82 -22.82 2.73 1.47
C LYS A 82 -21.82 1.88 0.65
N PRO A 83 -21.49 0.63 1.03
CA PRO A 83 -20.56 -0.19 0.24
C PRO A 83 -21.07 -0.47 -1.18
N ALA A 84 -22.38 -0.66 -1.37
CA ALA A 84 -22.95 -0.85 -2.69
C ALA A 84 -22.84 0.41 -3.56
N MET A 85 -22.98 1.60 -2.97
CA MET A 85 -22.82 2.87 -3.68
C MET A 85 -21.36 3.09 -4.11
N VAL A 86 -20.40 2.82 -3.22
CA VAL A 86 -18.97 2.86 -3.54
C VAL A 86 -18.63 1.92 -4.70
N ALA A 87 -19.09 0.67 -4.63
CA ALA A 87 -18.87 -0.31 -5.69
C ALA A 87 -19.51 0.11 -7.03
N ALA A 88 -20.71 0.70 -6.99
CA ALA A 88 -21.39 1.18 -8.19
C ALA A 88 -20.64 2.35 -8.85
N ILE A 89 -20.13 3.30 -8.05
CA ILE A 89 -19.34 4.44 -8.52
C ILE A 89 -18.03 3.94 -9.15
N ARG A 90 -17.30 3.05 -8.47
CA ARG A 90 -16.08 2.44 -9.02
C ARG A 90 -16.32 1.70 -10.32
N ALA A 91 -17.36 0.87 -10.38
CA ALA A 91 -17.71 0.12 -11.59
C ALA A 91 -18.05 1.05 -12.76
N ALA A 92 -18.71 2.19 -12.50
CA ALA A 92 -19.03 3.16 -13.53
C ALA A 92 -17.81 3.95 -14.02
N ARG A 93 -16.85 4.27 -13.14
CA ARG A 93 -15.60 4.96 -13.51
C ARG A 93 -14.63 4.10 -14.31
N ALA A 94 -14.70 2.78 -14.14
CA ALA A 94 -13.86 1.81 -14.85
C ALA A 94 -14.42 1.38 -16.23
N ALA A 95 -15.64 1.82 -16.59
CA ALA A 95 -16.34 1.47 -17.83
C ALA A 95 -16.16 2.54 -18.92
#